data_AF-A0A431R008-F1
#
_entry.id   AF-A0A431R008-F1
#
_cell.length_a   1.000
_cell.length_b   1.000
_cell.length_c   1.000
_cell.angle_alpha   90.00
_cell.angle_beta   90.00
_cell.angle_gamma   90.00
#
_symmetry.space_group_name_H-M   'P 1'
#
loop_
_entity.id
_entity.type
_entity.pdbx_description
1 polymer ?
#
loop_
_entity_poly.entity_id
_entity_poly.type
_entity_poly.pdbx_seq_one_letter_code
_entity_poly.pdbx_strand_id
1 'polypeptide(L)'
;KDIMYSSRTRQNTDNFQRIHALKMKLLDALKRVPPDQLKDGERELIADYSDAGVVNIVHLIYQHKGYEGHAKDYEFSGTSMREHWEMGLEDTERTLRHKKWLMLPDNADGVTIHDLHREDPT
;
A
#
# COMPACT_ATOMS: atom_id res chain seq x y z
N LYS A 1 -0.66 -21.68 -4.06
CA LYS A 1 -1.70 -20.91 -3.34
C LYS A 1 -1.22 -19.50 -2.99
N ASP A 2 0.03 -19.33 -2.60
CA ASP A 2 0.62 -18.05 -2.14
C ASP A 2 0.57 -16.90 -3.17
N ILE A 3 0.67 -17.21 -4.47
CA ILE A 3 0.55 -16.22 -5.55
C ILE A 3 -0.86 -15.61 -5.60
N MET A 4 -1.91 -16.37 -5.25
CA MET A 4 -3.28 -15.82 -5.25
C MET A 4 -3.53 -14.88 -4.06
N TYR A 5 -2.98 -15.18 -2.88
CA TYR A 5 -3.17 -14.32 -1.70
C TYR A 5 -2.37 -13.03 -1.79
N SER A 6 -1.11 -13.10 -2.23
CA SER A 6 -0.30 -11.91 -2.52
C SER A 6 -0.91 -11.05 -3.64
N SER A 7 -1.52 -11.67 -4.65
CA SER A 7 -2.28 -10.97 -5.70
C SER A 7 -3.49 -10.22 -5.13
N ARG A 8 -4.24 -10.80 -4.18
CA ARG A 8 -5.40 -10.13 -3.56
C ARG A 8 -5.01 -8.93 -2.71
N THR A 9 -3.95 -9.03 -1.91
CA THR A 9 -3.47 -7.88 -1.11
C THR A 9 -3.10 -6.72 -2.03
N ARG A 10 -2.35 -6.99 -3.10
CA ARG A 10 -1.96 -5.97 -4.07
C ARG A 10 -3.14 -5.39 -4.83
N GLN A 11 -4.05 -6.24 -5.30
CA GLN A 11 -5.26 -5.79 -5.97
C GLN A 11 -6.07 -4.84 -5.09
N ASN A 12 -6.14 -5.11 -3.78
CA ASN A 12 -6.84 -4.24 -2.83
C ASN A 12 -6.14 -2.87 -2.69
N THR A 13 -4.81 -2.84 -2.59
CA THR A 13 -4.06 -1.58 -2.47
C THR A 13 -4.05 -0.78 -3.76
N ASP A 14 -3.97 -1.44 -4.92
CA ASP A 14 -4.07 -0.79 -6.23
C ASP A 14 -5.47 -0.16 -6.43
N ASN A 15 -6.52 -0.89 -6.02
CA ASN A 15 -7.88 -0.38 -6.05
C ASN A 15 -8.07 0.80 -5.09
N PHE A 16 -7.49 0.72 -3.89
CA PHE A 16 -7.50 1.83 -2.93
C PHE A 16 -6.82 3.07 -3.52
N GLN A 17 -5.61 2.94 -4.07
CA GLN A 17 -4.88 4.03 -4.71
C GLN A 17 -5.69 4.64 -5.85
N ARG A 18 -6.31 3.82 -6.70
CA ARG A 18 -7.16 4.29 -7.80
C ARG A 18 -8.37 5.08 -7.30
N ILE A 19 -9.07 4.58 -6.29
CA ILE A 19 -10.24 5.27 -5.73
C ILE A 19 -9.81 6.59 -5.07
N HIS A 20 -8.72 6.59 -4.31
CA HIS A 20 -8.20 7.81 -3.68
C HIS A 20 -7.80 8.87 -4.71
N ALA A 21 -7.07 8.47 -5.75
CA ALA A 21 -6.71 9.35 -6.86
C ALA A 21 -7.95 9.98 -7.53
N LEU A 22 -9.01 9.20 -7.74
CA LEU A 22 -10.28 9.71 -8.28
C LEU A 22 -10.95 10.70 -7.34
N LYS A 23 -10.94 10.45 -6.03
CA LYS A 23 -11.45 11.40 -5.02
C LYS A 23 -10.67 12.71 -5.05
N MET A 24 -9.33 12.67 -5.11
CA MET A 24 -8.49 13.87 -5.17
C MET A 24 -8.74 14.69 -6.44
N LYS A 25 -8.88 14.01 -7.60
CA LYS A 25 -9.20 14.67 -8.87
C LYS A 25 -10.60 15.29 -8.86
N LEU A 26 -11.58 14.61 -8.27
CA LEU A 26 -12.92 15.16 -8.11
C LEU A 26 -12.92 16.36 -7.17
N LEU A 27 -12.19 16.29 -6.06
CA LEU A 27 -12.02 17.41 -5.14
C LEU A 27 -11.40 18.63 -5.83
N ASP A 28 -10.33 18.43 -6.59
CA ASP A 28 -9.68 19.49 -7.38
C ASP A 28 -10.65 20.10 -8.42
N ALA A 29 -11.46 19.27 -9.09
CA ALA A 29 -12.49 19.76 -10.00
C ALA A 29 -13.59 20.57 -9.29
N LEU A 30 -14.10 20.08 -8.16
CA LEU A 30 -15.14 20.75 -7.37
C LEU A 30 -14.65 22.08 -6.79
N LYS A 31 -13.38 22.18 -6.39
CA LYS A 31 -12.77 23.43 -5.90
C LYS A 31 -12.71 24.54 -6.95
N ARG A 32 -12.85 24.22 -8.25
CA ARG A 32 -12.91 25.21 -9.34
C ARG A 32 -14.32 25.75 -9.58
N VAL A 33 -15.35 25.10 -9.03
CA VAL A 33 -16.74 25.55 -9.15
C VAL A 33 -16.97 26.71 -8.18
N PRO A 34 -17.59 27.82 -8.63
CA PRO A 34 -17.93 28.93 -7.74
C PRO A 34 -18.78 28.48 -6.55
N PRO A 35 -18.51 28.97 -5.32
CA PRO A 35 -19.20 28.52 -4.12
C PRO A 35 -20.71 28.70 -4.14
N ASP A 36 -21.26 29.63 -4.92
CA ASP A 36 -22.69 29.90 -5.09
C ASP A 36 -23.39 28.89 -6.01
N GLN A 37 -22.64 28.14 -6.83
CA GLN A 37 -23.17 27.16 -7.78
C GLN A 37 -23.07 25.71 -7.26
N LEU A 38 -22.34 25.50 -6.16
CA LEU A 38 -22.22 24.20 -5.52
C LEU A 38 -23.55 23.79 -4.87
N LYS A 39 -23.97 22.56 -5.17
CA LYS A 39 -25.06 21.88 -4.48
C LYS A 39 -24.60 21.39 -3.10
N ASP A 40 -25.54 21.18 -2.19
CA ASP A 40 -25.23 20.76 -0.82
C ASP A 40 -24.41 19.45 -0.78
N GLY A 41 -24.78 18.45 -1.57
CA GLY A 41 -24.00 17.21 -1.68
C GLY A 41 -22.58 17.41 -2.23
N GLU A 42 -22.34 18.41 -3.08
CA GLU A 42 -21.00 18.72 -3.58
C GLU A 42 -20.15 19.40 -2.50
N ARG A 43 -20.77 20.23 -1.63
CA ARG A 43 -20.09 20.80 -0.46
C ARG A 43 -19.71 19.72 0.55
N GLU A 44 -20.60 18.77 0.79
CA GLU A 44 -20.32 17.60 1.64
C GLU A 44 -19.15 16.78 1.10
N LEU A 45 -19.12 16.51 -0.22
CA LEU A 45 -18.00 15.81 -0.86
C LEU A 45 -16.68 16.59 -0.74
N ILE A 46 -16.70 17.92 -0.89
CA ILE A 46 -15.51 18.75 -0.68
C ILE A 46 -15.00 18.62 0.76
N ALA A 47 -15.90 18.64 1.74
CA ALA A 47 -15.54 18.51 3.16
C ALA A 47 -14.94 17.12 3.45
N ASP A 48 -15.61 16.05 3.02
CA ASP A 48 -15.16 14.66 3.20
C ASP A 48 -13.78 14.44 2.55
N TYR A 49 -13.61 14.83 1.29
CA TYR A 49 -12.37 14.54 0.57
C TYR A 49 -11.22 15.46 0.96
N SER A 50 -11.50 16.65 1.50
CA SER A 50 -10.43 17.50 2.04
C SER A 50 -9.81 16.92 3.32
N ASP A 51 -10.54 16.07 4.05
CA ASP A 51 -10.06 15.41 5.28
C ASP A 51 -9.33 14.07 4.99
N ALA A 52 -9.44 13.53 3.76
CA ALA A 52 -8.90 12.22 3.41
C ALA A 52 -7.36 12.10 3.55
N GLY A 53 -6.63 13.22 3.52
CA GLY A 53 -5.19 13.27 3.77
C GLY A 53 -4.35 12.55 2.70
N VAL A 54 -3.12 12.17 3.09
CA VAL A 54 -2.21 11.37 2.26
C VAL A 54 -1.88 10.06 2.97
N VAL A 55 -1.71 8.98 2.19
CA VAL A 55 -1.55 7.62 2.71
C VAL A 55 -0.27 6.99 2.16
N ASN A 56 0.58 6.51 3.07
CA ASN A 56 1.74 5.72 2.70
C ASN A 56 1.51 4.25 3.07
N ILE A 57 1.55 3.36 2.08
CA ILE A 57 1.32 1.91 2.24
C ILE A 57 2.64 1.18 2.00
N VAL A 58 3.09 0.44 3.00
CA VAL A 58 4.32 -0.34 2.91
C VAL A 58 4.00 -1.83 3.00
N HIS A 59 4.34 -2.59 1.96
CA HIS A 59 4.13 -4.01 1.90
C HIS A 59 5.30 -4.79 2.51
N LEU A 60 5.02 -5.49 3.62
CA LEU A 60 5.89 -6.51 4.21
C LEU A 60 5.37 -7.90 3.81
N ILE A 61 5.52 -8.23 2.54
CA ILE A 61 5.02 -9.51 1.99
C ILE A 61 6.13 -10.54 2.14
N TYR A 62 5.90 -11.55 2.99
CA TYR A 62 6.80 -12.69 3.11
C TYR A 62 6.98 -13.38 1.75
N GLN A 63 8.23 -13.44 1.27
CA GLN A 63 8.59 -14.20 0.08
C GLN A 63 9.25 -15.51 0.48
N HIS A 64 8.64 -16.59 0.04
CA HIS A 64 9.15 -17.92 0.29
C HIS A 64 10.32 -18.25 -0.67
N LYS A 65 11.49 -18.59 -0.14
CA LYS A 65 12.63 -19.08 -0.94
C LYS A 65 12.37 -20.54 -1.31
N GLY A 66 12.36 -20.88 -2.60
CA GLY A 66 11.91 -22.16 -3.18
C GLY A 66 12.61 -23.47 -2.76
N TYR A 67 13.26 -23.52 -1.60
CA TYR A 67 13.83 -24.72 -0.99
C TYR A 67 12.85 -25.49 -0.09
N GLU A 68 11.72 -24.93 0.36
CA GLU A 68 10.68 -25.76 0.98
C GLU A 68 9.91 -26.51 -0.12
N GLY A 69 10.25 -27.77 -0.31
CA GLY A 69 9.56 -28.68 -1.22
C GLY A 69 8.12 -28.97 -0.78
N HIS A 70 7.53 -30.03 -1.34
CA HIS A 70 6.13 -30.46 -1.13
C HIS A 70 5.72 -30.76 0.33
N ALA A 71 6.60 -30.59 1.32
CA ALA A 71 6.33 -30.77 2.75
C ALA A 71 5.95 -29.49 3.51
N LYS A 72 5.84 -28.34 2.82
CA LYS A 72 5.47 -27.03 3.38
C LYS A 72 4.27 -27.02 4.33
N ASP A 73 3.25 -27.81 4.03
CA ASP A 73 2.03 -27.83 4.83
C ASP A 73 2.20 -28.57 6.17
N TYR A 74 3.36 -29.18 6.42
CA TYR A 74 3.67 -29.99 7.61
C TYR A 74 4.97 -29.60 8.32
N GLU A 75 5.78 -28.69 7.77
CA GLU A 75 7.08 -28.32 8.34
C GLU A 75 6.99 -27.10 9.28
N PHE A 76 6.45 -27.33 10.47
CA PHE A 76 6.41 -26.34 11.56
C PHE A 76 7.58 -26.54 12.54
N SER A 77 8.75 -26.91 12.02
CA SER A 77 9.91 -27.12 12.88
C SER A 77 10.30 -25.80 13.57
N GLY A 78 10.79 -25.88 14.80
CA GLY A 78 11.29 -24.69 15.52
C GLY A 78 12.46 -24.00 14.81
N THR A 79 13.15 -24.68 13.88
CA THR A 79 14.19 -24.08 13.03
C THR A 79 13.55 -23.26 11.91
N SER A 80 12.61 -23.83 11.16
CA SER A 80 11.89 -23.14 10.07
C SER A 80 11.18 -21.88 10.57
N MET A 81 10.57 -21.94 11.77
CA MET A 81 9.90 -20.78 12.37
C MET A 81 10.89 -19.65 12.72
N ARG A 82 12.08 -19.99 13.24
CA ARG A 82 13.12 -19.00 13.53
C ARG A 82 13.64 -18.35 12.26
N GLU A 83 13.85 -19.14 11.21
CA GLU A 83 14.26 -18.63 9.90
C GLU A 83 13.21 -17.66 9.34
N HIS A 84 11.91 -17.98 9.45
CA HIS A 84 10.84 -17.06 9.02
C HIS A 84 10.82 -15.75 9.81
N TRP A 85 11.04 -15.81 11.12
CA TRP A 85 11.14 -14.60 11.96
C TRP A 85 12.35 -13.74 11.62
N GLU A 86 13.51 -14.35 11.43
CA GLU A 86 14.74 -13.66 11.05
C GLU A 86 14.58 -12.97 9.68
N MET A 87 13.97 -13.64 8.71
CA MET A 87 13.67 -13.04 7.40
C MET A 87 12.68 -11.87 7.50
N GLY A 88 11.61 -12.01 8.31
CA GLY A 88 10.66 -10.92 8.52
C GLY A 88 11.28 -9.71 9.22
N LEU A 89 12.20 -9.96 10.17
CA LEU A 89 12.98 -8.91 10.84
C LEU A 89 13.89 -8.20 9.83
N GLU A 90 14.66 -8.94 9.03
CA GLU A 90 15.55 -8.38 8.02
C GLU A 90 14.79 -7.51 7.01
N ASP A 91 13.66 -8.00 6.49
CA ASP A 91 12.83 -7.24 5.54
C ASP A 91 12.27 -5.95 6.16
N THR A 92 11.87 -6.00 7.44
CA THR A 92 11.41 -4.82 8.17
C THR A 92 12.54 -3.81 8.36
N GLU A 93 13.72 -4.27 8.79
CA GLU A 93 14.88 -3.41 8.94
C GLU A 93 15.30 -2.76 7.62
N ARG A 94 15.34 -3.54 6.53
CA ARG A 94 15.64 -3.02 5.18
C ARG A 94 14.64 -1.94 4.79
N THR A 95 13.35 -2.21 4.94
CA THR A 95 12.27 -1.25 4.69
C THR A 95 12.47 0.05 5.46
N LEU A 96 12.77 -0.02 6.76
CA LEU A 96 12.98 1.15 7.61
C LEU A 96 14.24 1.95 7.24
N ARG A 97 15.24 1.34 6.59
CA ARG A 97 16.41 2.06 6.05
C ARG A 97 16.04 2.98 4.88
N HIS A 98 14.95 2.70 4.15
CA HIS A 98 14.42 3.58 3.11
C HIS A 98 13.65 4.75 3.75
N LYS A 99 14.36 5.71 4.34
CA LYS A 99 13.75 6.88 5.01
C LYS A 99 12.73 7.63 4.14
N LYS A 100 12.94 7.65 2.82
CA LYS A 100 11.99 8.25 1.86
C LYS A 100 10.62 7.58 1.86
N TRP A 101 10.55 6.27 2.14
CA TRP A 101 9.30 5.52 2.23
C TRP A 101 8.49 5.83 3.48
N LEU A 102 9.10 6.50 4.46
CA LEU A 102 8.43 6.92 5.70
C LEU A 102 8.00 8.39 5.66
N MET A 103 8.33 9.10 4.57
CA MET A 103 7.87 10.45 4.35
C MET A 103 6.43 10.43 3.84
N LEU A 104 5.69 11.50 4.12
CA LEU A 104 4.37 11.69 3.55
C LEU A 104 4.48 11.76 2.01
N PRO A 105 3.57 11.10 1.27
CA PRO A 105 3.49 11.25 -0.17
C PRO A 105 3.37 12.71 -0.59
N ASP A 106 4.14 13.10 -1.60
CA ASP A 106 4.07 14.42 -2.27
C ASP A 106 3.38 14.33 -3.64
N ASN A 107 2.86 13.15 -4.00
CA ASN A 107 2.22 12.93 -5.28
C ASN A 107 0.77 13.45 -5.30
N ALA A 108 0.30 13.82 -6.49
CA ALA A 108 -1.05 14.38 -6.68
C ALA A 108 -2.19 13.41 -6.31
N ASP A 109 -1.91 12.11 -6.35
CA ASP A 109 -2.88 11.07 -6.02
C ASP A 109 -2.98 10.84 -4.50
N GLY A 110 -2.08 11.43 -3.70
CA GLY A 110 -2.05 11.35 -2.24
C GLY A 110 -1.77 9.96 -1.67
N VAL A 111 -1.40 8.98 -2.50
CA VAL A 111 -1.11 7.61 -2.05
C VAL A 111 0.17 7.10 -2.69
N THR A 112 1.09 6.59 -1.88
CA THR A 112 2.30 5.89 -2.33
C THR A 112 2.31 4.48 -1.77
N ILE A 113 2.64 3.50 -2.62
CA ILE A 113 2.77 2.09 -2.24
C ILE A 113 4.23 1.68 -2.42
N HIS A 114 4.83 1.11 -1.37
CA HIS A 114 6.20 0.62 -1.38
C HIS A 114 6.24 -0.89 -1.16
N ASP A 115 7.19 -1.54 -1.82
CA ASP A 115 7.41 -2.98 -1.71
C ASP A 115 8.89 -3.30 -1.91
N LEU A 116 9.50 -3.83 -0.85
CA LEU A 116 10.92 -4.19 -0.82
C LEU A 116 11.31 -5.22 -1.88
N HIS A 117 10.39 -6.14 -2.20
CA HIS A 117 10.68 -7.26 -3.08
C HIS A 117 10.34 -6.98 -4.55
N ARG A 118 9.93 -5.74 -4.85
CA ARG A 118 9.57 -5.28 -6.19
C ARG A 118 10.34 -4.02 -6.57
N GLU A 119 11.50 -3.75 -5.98
CA GLU A 119 12.38 -2.70 -6.52
C GLU A 119 12.66 -3.02 -7.99
N ASP A 120 11.98 -2.30 -8.88
CA ASP A 120 12.32 -2.26 -10.30
C ASP A 120 13.78 -1.82 -10.38
N PRO A 121 14.63 -2.53 -11.15
CA PRO A 121 15.97 -2.03 -11.43
C PRO A 121 15.80 -0.66 -12.10
N THR A 122 16.27 0.39 -11.43
CA THR A 122 16.54 1.69 -12.05
C THR A 122 17.31 1.53 -13.34
#